data_AF-A0A2E6VUT4-F1
#
_entry.id   AF-A0A2E6VUT4-F1
#
_cell.length_a   1.000
_cell.length_b   1.000
_cell.length_c   1.000
_cell.angle_alpha   90.00
_cell.angle_beta   90.00
_cell.angle_gamma   90.00
#
_symmetry.space_group_name_H-M   'P 1'
#
loop_
_entity.id
_entity.type
_entity.pdbx_description
1 polymer ?
#
loop_
_entity_poly.entity_id
_entity_poly.type
_entity_poly.pdbx_seq_one_letter_code
_entity_poly.pdbx_strand_id
1 'polypeptide(L)'
;MGEERFHQAHDAPLGIVAGNGALPQMVLEGARDAGRNIVMAGLRGEVEQGLLARANAGQEFALGSLGAITQYLTAQGCREVIFIGGVSKARLFNHLKLDRGALKVLWRLRSFQDDHGLRIIAGLFEEAGLQVLDARLYLQNATIPEGVMTQKIKPTRQQKQDIQFGFELLRHLSPMDVGQTLVVRGGVILAVEAIEGTNACIQRAGELGSHGKHPLGANGLVVIKGTKDGQDTRLDLPTIGPKTIEVASEAQVKVIAVEAERTLLVKAEKTLRMCEDAGIALVGVRIVRESETHG
;
A
#
# COMPACT_ATOMS: atom_id res chain seq x y z
N MET A 1 2.51 25.85 28.80
CA MET A 1 3.34 24.69 28.39
C MET A 1 2.63 23.70 27.45
N GLY A 2 1.29 23.61 27.43
CA GLY A 2 0.57 22.74 26.48
C GLY A 2 0.42 23.32 25.07
N GLU A 3 0.16 24.63 24.95
CA GLU A 3 -0.12 25.28 23.66
C GLU A 3 1.13 25.52 22.79
N GLU A 4 2.29 25.76 23.41
CA GLU A 4 3.57 25.94 22.69
C GLU A 4 4.05 24.66 21.98
N ARG A 5 3.75 23.48 22.53
CA ARG A 5 4.10 22.19 21.91
C ARG A 5 3.21 21.87 20.69
N PHE A 6 1.98 22.37 20.65
CA PHE A 6 1.08 22.19 19.52
C PHE A 6 1.36 23.15 18.36
N HIS A 7 1.81 24.39 18.63
CA HIS A 7 2.23 25.31 17.57
C HIS A 7 3.57 24.93 16.92
N GLN A 8 4.52 24.34 17.67
CA GLN A 8 5.83 23.94 17.13
C GLN A 8 5.79 22.80 16.09
N ALA A 9 4.77 21.94 16.13
CA ALA A 9 4.67 20.80 15.20
C ALA A 9 4.31 21.24 13.76
N HIS A 10 3.59 22.36 13.60
CA HIS A 10 3.19 22.87 12.28
C HIS A 10 4.31 23.60 11.53
N ASP A 11 5.31 24.14 12.23
CA ASP A 11 6.47 24.81 11.61
C ASP A 11 7.60 23.85 11.22
N ALA A 12 7.67 22.67 11.84
CA ALA A 12 8.71 21.70 11.53
C ALA A 12 8.49 21.09 10.13
N PRO A 13 9.54 20.99 9.30
CA PRO A 13 9.42 20.37 7.98
C PRO A 13 8.99 18.91 8.11
N LEU A 14 8.15 18.48 7.17
CA LEU A 14 7.73 17.09 7.02
C LEU A 14 8.84 16.29 6.34
N GLY A 15 9.32 15.25 7.00
CA GLY A 15 10.19 14.25 6.38
C GLY A 15 9.39 13.29 5.50
N ILE A 16 9.90 12.97 4.32
CA ILE A 16 9.34 11.91 3.47
C ILE A 16 10.45 10.94 3.08
N VAL A 17 10.29 9.67 3.44
CA VAL A 17 11.12 8.57 2.93
C VAL A 17 10.43 8.01 1.69
N ALA A 18 11.01 8.24 0.51
CA ALA A 18 10.37 7.99 -0.77
C ALA A 18 10.96 6.78 -1.50
N GLY A 19 10.12 5.78 -1.75
CA GLY A 19 10.37 4.66 -2.65
C GLY A 19 9.87 4.91 -4.08
N ASN A 20 9.54 3.83 -4.78
CA ASN A 20 9.04 3.87 -6.16
C ASN A 20 7.51 4.10 -6.24
N GLY A 21 7.04 4.35 -7.47
CA GLY A 21 5.62 4.49 -7.77
C GLY A 21 5.12 5.93 -7.67
N ALA A 22 3.81 6.12 -7.89
CA ALA A 22 3.21 7.47 -7.98
C ALA A 22 2.88 8.10 -6.60
N LEU A 23 2.82 7.31 -5.54
CA LEU A 23 2.41 7.78 -4.21
C LEU A 23 3.33 8.83 -3.60
N PRO A 24 4.67 8.73 -3.68
CA PRO A 24 5.56 9.78 -3.18
C PRO A 24 5.29 11.16 -3.77
N GLN A 25 5.00 11.23 -5.08
CA GLN A 25 4.61 12.47 -5.73
C GLN A 25 3.25 12.98 -5.21
N MET A 26 2.27 12.10 -5.05
CA MET A 26 0.94 12.49 -4.55
C MET A 26 1.02 13.05 -3.11
N VAL A 27 1.82 12.43 -2.24
CA VAL A 27 2.06 12.94 -0.87
C VAL A 27 2.78 14.28 -0.90
N LEU A 28 3.79 14.43 -1.77
CA LEU A 28 4.51 15.70 -1.94
C LEU A 28 3.55 16.83 -2.32
N GLU A 29 2.63 16.58 -3.25
CA GLU A 29 1.64 17.56 -3.71
C GLU A 29 0.64 17.89 -2.59
N GLY A 30 0.03 16.89 -1.96
CA GLY A 30 -0.92 17.12 -0.87
C GLY A 30 -0.31 17.81 0.35
N ALA A 31 0.96 17.52 0.68
CA ALA A 31 1.66 18.20 1.77
C ALA A 31 1.98 19.66 1.45
N ARG A 32 2.24 20.01 0.19
CA ARG A 32 2.40 21.41 -0.23
C ARG A 32 1.10 22.18 -0.20
N ASP A 33 0.03 21.56 -0.66
CA ASP A 33 -1.30 22.18 -0.63
C ASP A 33 -1.72 22.47 0.83
N ALA A 34 -1.26 21.64 1.78
CA ALA A 34 -1.37 21.86 3.22
C ALA A 34 -0.33 22.85 3.80
N GLY A 35 0.49 23.50 2.98
CA GLY A 35 1.46 24.52 3.38
C GLY A 35 2.71 24.01 4.09
N ARG A 36 3.02 22.70 4.01
CA ARG A 36 4.21 22.13 4.68
C ARG A 36 5.49 22.38 3.89
N ASN A 37 6.57 22.69 4.61
CA ASN A 37 7.93 22.51 4.09
C ASN A 37 8.28 21.02 4.10
N ILE A 38 8.96 20.54 3.05
CA ILE A 38 9.17 19.12 2.81
C ILE A 38 10.66 18.82 2.63
N VAL A 39 11.13 17.81 3.38
CA VAL A 39 12.48 17.26 3.28
C VAL A 39 12.37 15.80 2.84
N MET A 40 12.99 15.44 1.72
CA MET A 40 12.89 14.10 1.16
C MET A 40 14.17 13.29 1.29
N ALA A 41 14.04 12.07 1.80
CA ALA A 41 15.04 11.02 1.72
C ALA A 41 14.61 10.00 0.65
N GLY A 42 15.21 10.08 -0.53
CA GLY A 42 14.92 9.15 -1.62
C GLY A 42 15.70 7.85 -1.49
N LEU A 43 15.04 6.73 -1.68
CA LEU A 43 15.69 5.42 -1.74
C LEU A 43 16.32 5.23 -3.12
N ARG A 44 17.65 5.20 -3.17
CA ARG A 44 18.43 5.18 -4.42
C ARG A 44 17.97 4.07 -5.34
N GLY A 45 17.64 4.47 -6.57
CA GLY A 45 17.16 3.58 -7.62
C GLY A 45 15.68 3.23 -7.51
N GLU A 46 15.03 3.40 -6.36
CA GLU A 46 13.57 3.27 -6.24
C GLU A 46 12.87 4.59 -6.51
N VAL A 47 13.40 5.69 -5.95
CA VAL A 47 12.83 7.03 -6.09
C VAL A 47 12.84 7.50 -7.55
N GLU A 48 11.75 8.15 -7.96
CA GLU A 48 11.60 8.69 -9.31
C GLU A 48 12.57 9.86 -9.56
N GLN A 49 13.14 9.90 -10.76
CA GLN A 49 14.08 10.94 -11.15
C GLN A 49 13.45 12.33 -11.07
N GLY A 50 14.16 13.28 -10.46
CA GLY A 50 13.70 14.66 -10.34
C GLY A 50 12.69 14.90 -9.22
N LEU A 51 12.14 13.85 -8.58
CA LEU A 51 11.20 14.02 -7.47
C LEU A 51 11.82 14.75 -6.28
N LEU A 52 13.04 14.37 -5.89
CA LEU A 52 13.74 14.99 -4.76
C LEU A 52 14.02 16.48 -4.97
N ALA A 53 14.30 16.88 -6.21
CA ALA A 53 14.57 18.27 -6.57
C ALA A 53 13.32 19.16 -6.46
N ARG A 54 12.13 18.57 -6.40
CA ARG A 54 10.92 19.32 -6.14
C ARG A 54 10.89 19.78 -4.68
N ALA A 55 11.31 18.96 -3.72
CA ALA A 55 11.21 19.26 -2.29
C ALA A 55 12.07 20.46 -1.85
N ASN A 56 11.82 21.02 -0.65
CA ASN A 56 12.62 22.11 -0.10
C ASN A 56 14.08 21.67 0.13
N ALA A 57 14.26 20.41 0.54
CA ALA A 57 15.55 19.73 0.53
C ALA A 57 15.34 18.26 0.16
N GLY A 58 16.27 17.68 -0.58
CA GLY A 58 16.17 16.28 -1.00
C GLY A 58 17.55 15.63 -1.12
N GLN A 59 17.68 14.40 -0.62
CA GLN A 59 18.91 13.62 -0.74
C GLN A 59 18.61 12.14 -0.99
N GLU A 60 19.43 11.50 -1.83
CA GLU A 60 19.35 10.05 -2.05
C GLU A 60 20.18 9.26 -1.03
N PHE A 61 19.62 8.16 -0.56
CA PHE A 61 20.23 7.21 0.36
C PHE A 61 20.24 5.81 -0.23
N ALA A 62 21.25 5.01 0.10
CA ALA A 62 21.25 3.60 -0.28
C ALA A 62 20.15 2.85 0.48
N LEU A 63 19.63 1.77 -0.13
CA LEU A 63 18.69 0.87 0.55
C LEU A 63 19.31 0.33 1.85
N GLY A 64 18.54 0.35 2.94
CA GLY A 64 18.99 -0.08 4.27
C GLY A 64 19.78 0.97 5.07
N SER A 65 20.02 2.18 4.54
CA SER A 65 20.68 3.26 5.29
C SER A 65 19.73 3.99 6.27
N LEU A 66 19.01 3.24 7.10
CA LEU A 66 17.98 3.77 8.00
C LEU A 66 18.53 4.77 9.03
N GLY A 67 19.72 4.52 9.57
CA GLY A 67 20.38 5.43 10.50
C GLY A 67 20.81 6.73 9.83
N ALA A 68 21.35 6.66 8.62
CA ALA A 68 21.73 7.85 7.85
C ALA A 68 20.51 8.70 7.47
N ILE A 69 19.41 8.06 7.06
CA ILE A 69 18.14 8.75 6.76
C ILE A 69 17.62 9.46 8.02
N THR A 70 17.60 8.76 9.15
CA THR A 70 17.15 9.32 10.44
C THR A 70 17.98 10.55 10.83
N GLN A 71 19.31 10.45 10.74
CA GLN A 71 20.22 11.56 11.03
C GLN A 71 19.99 12.76 10.11
N TYR A 72 19.82 12.51 8.81
CA TYR A 72 19.54 13.55 7.83
C TYR A 72 18.24 14.30 8.14
N LEU A 73 17.13 13.58 8.32
CA LEU A 73 15.82 14.19 8.61
C LEU A 73 15.86 15.00 9.92
N THR A 74 16.51 14.45 10.96
CA THR A 74 16.65 15.13 12.26
C THR A 74 17.51 16.39 12.13
N ALA A 75 18.61 16.34 11.38
CA ALA A 75 19.48 17.49 11.13
C ALA A 75 18.80 18.59 10.31
N GLN A 76 17.85 18.22 9.44
CA GLN A 76 16.98 19.16 8.72
C GLN A 76 15.82 19.70 9.57
N GLY A 77 15.77 19.35 10.87
CA GLY A 77 14.76 19.84 11.80
C GLY A 77 13.40 19.12 11.71
N CYS A 78 13.32 17.99 10.99
CA CYS A 78 12.08 17.22 10.92
C CYS A 78 11.71 16.68 12.31
N ARG A 79 10.39 16.60 12.56
CA ARG A 79 9.80 15.96 13.74
C ARG A 79 8.77 14.89 13.37
N GLU A 80 8.33 14.91 12.13
CA GLU A 80 7.35 14.01 11.57
C GLU A 80 7.94 13.39 10.29
N VAL A 81 7.61 12.13 10.03
CA VAL A 81 8.06 11.41 8.85
C VAL A 81 6.95 10.56 8.26
N ILE A 82 6.85 10.54 6.93
CA ILE A 82 6.01 9.62 6.18
C ILE A 82 6.90 8.68 5.35
N PHE A 83 6.58 7.39 5.38
CA PHE A 83 7.16 6.42 4.46
C PHE A 83 6.15 6.17 3.35
N ILE A 84 6.60 6.29 2.10
CA ILE A 84 5.69 6.14 0.97
C ILE A 84 6.41 5.65 -0.28
N GLY A 85 5.72 4.82 -1.04
CA GLY A 85 6.25 4.19 -2.26
C GLY A 85 6.83 2.80 -2.00
N GLY A 86 6.94 2.02 -3.08
CA GLY A 86 7.41 0.65 -3.01
C GLY A 86 8.93 0.53 -2.90
N VAL A 87 9.41 -0.62 -2.44
CA VAL A 87 10.80 -1.05 -2.58
C VAL A 87 10.79 -2.39 -3.29
N SER A 88 11.52 -2.51 -4.39
CA SER A 88 11.58 -3.77 -5.12
C SER A 88 12.35 -4.82 -4.31
N LYS A 89 11.74 -5.98 -4.06
CA LYS A 89 12.37 -7.07 -3.27
C LYS A 89 13.72 -7.50 -3.87
N ALA A 90 13.84 -7.58 -5.20
CA ALA A 90 15.10 -7.90 -5.87
C ALA A 90 16.25 -6.94 -5.51
N ARG A 91 15.97 -5.63 -5.42
CA ARG A 91 16.98 -4.64 -5.01
C ARG A 91 17.22 -4.64 -3.53
N LEU A 92 16.19 -4.91 -2.73
CA LEU A 92 16.36 -5.14 -1.30
C LEU A 92 17.35 -6.29 -1.06
N PHE A 93 17.28 -7.40 -1.80
CA PHE A 93 18.23 -8.51 -1.64
C PHE A 93 19.63 -8.20 -2.19
N ASN A 94 19.73 -7.51 -3.33
CA ASN A 94 21.02 -7.34 -4.03
C ASN A 94 21.81 -6.07 -3.64
N HIS A 95 21.16 -5.09 -3.01
CA HIS A 95 21.74 -3.77 -2.77
C HIS A 95 21.55 -3.25 -1.34
N LEU A 96 21.20 -4.14 -0.40
CA LEU A 96 21.05 -3.76 1.02
C LEU A 96 22.39 -3.33 1.59
N LYS A 97 22.46 -2.08 2.07
CA LYS A 97 23.52 -1.65 2.98
C LYS A 97 23.00 -1.77 4.41
N LEU A 98 23.68 -2.56 5.21
CA LEU A 98 23.37 -2.75 6.61
C LEU A 98 24.14 -1.72 7.45
N ASP A 99 23.54 -0.54 7.64
CA ASP A 99 24.05 0.43 8.62
C ASP A 99 23.66 0.06 10.05
N ARG A 100 24.16 0.79 11.06
CA ARG A 100 23.83 0.50 12.47
C ARG A 100 22.33 0.46 12.75
N GLY A 101 21.54 1.28 12.05
CA GLY A 101 20.09 1.27 12.15
C GLY A 101 19.48 0.01 11.56
N ALA A 102 19.87 -0.36 10.33
CA ALA A 102 19.41 -1.60 9.71
C ALA A 102 19.88 -2.86 10.44
N LEU A 103 21.09 -2.88 11.01
CA LEU A 103 21.52 -3.95 11.90
C LEU A 103 20.56 -4.04 13.09
N LYS A 104 20.25 -2.93 13.77
CA LYS A 104 19.34 -2.92 14.91
C LYS A 104 17.96 -3.49 14.56
N VAL A 105 17.46 -3.21 13.35
CA VAL A 105 16.24 -3.86 12.83
C VAL A 105 16.44 -5.37 12.68
N LEU A 106 17.51 -5.80 12.00
CA LEU A 106 17.83 -7.21 11.77
C LEU A 106 17.99 -8.01 13.08
N TRP A 107 18.65 -7.43 14.09
CA TRP A 107 18.83 -8.06 15.41
C TRP A 107 17.52 -8.19 16.20
N ARG A 108 16.55 -7.29 15.95
CA ARG A 108 15.23 -7.32 16.60
C ARG A 108 14.23 -8.22 15.85
N LEU A 109 14.49 -8.53 14.58
CA LEU A 109 13.69 -9.47 13.80
C LEU A 109 13.90 -10.90 14.32
N ARG A 110 12.83 -11.51 14.85
CA ARG A 110 12.82 -12.93 15.26
C ARG A 110 12.49 -13.89 14.10
N SER A 111 11.79 -13.40 13.09
CA SER A 111 11.42 -14.09 11.85
C SER A 111 11.28 -13.06 10.71
N PHE A 112 11.41 -13.50 9.46
CA PHE A 112 11.23 -12.65 8.25
C PHE A 112 9.75 -12.38 7.93
N GLN A 113 8.86 -12.34 8.92
CA GLN A 113 7.47 -11.95 8.71
C GLN A 113 7.42 -10.45 8.38
N ASP A 114 6.82 -10.12 7.22
CA ASP A 114 6.99 -8.83 6.54
C ASP A 114 6.50 -7.66 7.45
N ASP A 115 5.41 -7.84 8.20
CA ASP A 115 4.79 -6.81 9.05
C ASP A 115 5.56 -6.52 10.36
N HIS A 116 6.39 -7.45 10.84
CA HIS A 116 7.22 -7.22 12.02
C HIS A 116 8.39 -6.29 11.71
N GLY A 117 8.97 -6.40 10.50
CA GLY A 117 10.08 -5.54 10.07
C GLY A 117 9.67 -4.08 9.95
N LEU A 118 8.52 -3.81 9.35
CA LEU A 118 7.98 -2.46 9.20
C LEU A 118 7.77 -1.78 10.56
N ARG A 119 7.12 -2.45 11.52
CA ARG A 119 6.93 -1.88 12.88
C ARG A 119 8.24 -1.56 13.59
N ILE A 120 9.27 -2.39 13.43
CA ILE A 120 10.60 -2.11 14.00
C ILE A 120 11.24 -0.89 13.33
N ILE A 121 11.06 -0.72 12.01
CA ILE A 121 11.51 0.47 11.28
C ILE A 121 10.79 1.72 11.83
N ALA A 122 9.46 1.69 11.99
CA ALA A 122 8.73 2.81 12.58
C ALA A 122 9.27 3.16 13.97
N GLY A 123 9.42 2.16 14.85
CA GLY A 123 9.94 2.35 16.20
C GLY A 123 11.37 2.93 16.22
N LEU A 124 12.22 2.60 15.25
CA LEU A 124 13.56 3.18 15.16
C LEU A 124 13.54 4.69 14.91
N PHE A 125 12.61 5.16 14.08
CA PHE A 125 12.44 6.58 13.80
C PHE A 125 11.78 7.30 14.99
N GLU A 126 10.78 6.68 15.61
CA GLU A 126 10.13 7.21 16.82
C GLU A 126 11.11 7.33 18.00
N GLU A 127 11.98 6.33 18.22
CA GLU A 127 13.08 6.39 19.21
C GLU A 127 14.05 7.55 18.96
N ALA A 128 14.17 8.01 17.70
CA ALA A 128 15.00 9.15 17.32
C ALA A 128 14.25 10.50 17.36
N GLY A 129 13.00 10.51 17.81
CA GLY A 129 12.17 11.72 17.89
C GLY A 129 11.48 12.12 16.59
N LEU A 130 11.39 11.20 15.62
CA LEU A 130 10.61 11.37 14.39
C LEU A 130 9.31 10.59 14.51
N GLN A 131 8.20 11.29 14.70
CA GLN A 131 6.87 10.68 14.72
C GLN A 131 6.52 10.15 13.32
N VAL A 132 6.21 8.86 13.22
CA VAL A 132 5.77 8.26 11.95
C VAL A 132 4.29 8.55 11.74
N LEU A 133 3.99 9.32 10.69
CA LEU A 133 2.64 9.71 10.31
C LEU A 133 2.04 8.76 9.26
N ASP A 134 0.72 8.73 9.23
CA ASP A 134 -0.03 8.09 8.16
C ASP A 134 -0.03 8.94 6.88
N ALA A 135 0.35 8.35 5.76
CA ALA A 135 0.38 9.04 4.46
C ALA A 135 -0.99 9.56 4.03
N ARG A 136 -2.10 8.95 4.51
CA ARG A 136 -3.47 9.35 4.17
C ARG A 136 -3.80 10.80 4.55
N LEU A 137 -3.08 11.38 5.51
CA LEU A 137 -3.21 12.80 5.89
C LEU A 137 -3.06 13.75 4.69
N TYR A 138 -2.21 13.37 3.72
CA TYR A 138 -1.90 14.16 2.52
C TYR A 138 -2.38 13.48 1.23
N LEU A 139 -3.11 12.38 1.34
CA LEU A 139 -3.72 11.66 0.21
C LEU A 139 -5.25 11.71 0.31
N GLN A 140 -5.79 12.83 0.81
CA GLN A 140 -7.23 13.02 0.96
C GLN A 140 -7.90 12.81 -0.41
N ASN A 141 -8.97 12.02 -0.43
CA ASN A 141 -9.69 11.53 -1.63
C ASN A 141 -9.02 10.38 -2.42
N ALA A 142 -7.86 9.88 -2.01
CA ALA A 142 -7.26 8.70 -2.63
C ALA A 142 -7.79 7.38 -2.02
N THR A 143 -8.43 7.40 -0.85
CA THR A 143 -9.00 6.18 -0.25
C THR A 143 -10.28 5.75 -0.96
N ILE A 144 -10.43 4.44 -1.17
CA ILE A 144 -11.62 3.87 -1.82
C ILE A 144 -12.76 3.83 -0.78
N PRO A 145 -13.89 4.52 -0.99
CA PRO A 145 -15.03 4.46 -0.09
C PRO A 145 -15.77 3.12 -0.20
N GLU A 146 -16.67 2.85 0.75
CA GLU A 146 -17.59 1.71 0.66
C GLU A 146 -18.54 1.87 -0.53
N GLY A 147 -18.75 0.79 -1.28
CA GLY A 147 -19.69 0.72 -2.38
C GLY A 147 -19.04 0.46 -3.75
N VAL A 148 -19.87 0.46 -4.79
CA VAL A 148 -19.40 0.27 -6.17
C VAL A 148 -18.91 1.61 -6.71
N MET A 149 -17.64 1.67 -7.11
CA MET A 149 -16.97 2.86 -7.63
C MET A 149 -17.24 3.10 -9.11
N THR A 150 -17.47 2.02 -9.86
CA THR A 150 -17.87 2.08 -11.28
C THR A 150 -19.34 2.44 -11.42
N GLN A 151 -19.65 3.29 -12.40
CA GLN A 151 -20.99 3.76 -12.70
C GLN A 151 -21.77 2.77 -13.57
N LYS A 152 -21.16 2.23 -14.63
CA LYS A 152 -21.88 1.39 -15.62
C LYS A 152 -21.83 -0.09 -15.27
N ILE A 153 -20.74 -0.53 -14.65
CA ILE A 153 -20.49 -1.93 -14.34
C ILE A 153 -20.80 -2.21 -12.86
N LYS A 154 -21.57 -3.26 -12.60
CA LYS A 154 -21.92 -3.72 -11.25
C LYS A 154 -21.64 -5.21 -11.10
N PRO A 155 -21.21 -5.68 -9.91
CA PRO A 155 -21.03 -7.09 -9.67
C PRO A 155 -22.37 -7.85 -9.71
N THR A 156 -22.36 -9.01 -10.36
CA THR A 156 -23.49 -9.95 -10.37
C THR A 156 -23.71 -10.59 -8.99
N ARG A 157 -24.84 -11.29 -8.80
CA ARG A 157 -25.12 -12.01 -7.54
C ARG A 157 -24.02 -13.02 -7.19
N GLN A 158 -23.54 -13.80 -8.16
CA GLN A 158 -22.47 -14.77 -7.94
C GLN A 158 -21.15 -14.08 -7.57
N GLN A 159 -20.81 -12.99 -8.26
CA GLN A 159 -19.59 -12.24 -7.93
C GLN A 159 -19.66 -11.61 -6.54
N LYS A 160 -20.83 -11.15 -6.08
CA LYS A 160 -21.00 -10.67 -4.70
C LYS A 160 -20.76 -11.79 -3.66
N GLN A 161 -21.19 -13.02 -3.96
CA GLN A 161 -20.90 -14.18 -3.10
C GLN A 161 -19.40 -14.49 -3.07
N ASP A 162 -18.73 -14.43 -4.22
CA ASP A 162 -17.29 -14.58 -4.34
C ASP A 162 -16.51 -13.51 -3.56
N ILE A 163 -16.98 -12.25 -3.57
CA ILE A 163 -16.42 -11.16 -2.76
C ILE A 163 -16.53 -11.48 -1.26
N GLN A 164 -17.71 -11.88 -0.79
CA GLN A 164 -17.95 -12.20 0.61
C GLN A 164 -17.07 -13.38 1.06
N PHE A 165 -17.06 -14.46 0.28
CA PHE A 165 -16.21 -15.63 0.49
C PHE A 165 -14.73 -15.24 0.55
N GLY A 166 -14.28 -14.39 -0.38
CA GLY A 166 -12.89 -13.99 -0.46
C GLY A 166 -12.42 -13.17 0.74
N PHE A 167 -13.22 -12.22 1.22
CA PHE A 167 -12.86 -11.44 2.42
C PHE A 167 -12.91 -12.28 3.70
N GLU A 168 -13.86 -13.21 3.82
CA GLU A 168 -13.89 -14.15 4.93
C GLU A 168 -12.60 -15.00 4.95
N LEU A 169 -12.18 -15.53 3.81
CA LEU A 169 -10.95 -16.30 3.73
C LEU A 169 -9.69 -15.45 4.01
N LEU A 170 -9.63 -14.23 3.47
CA LEU A 170 -8.48 -13.35 3.65
C LEU A 170 -8.25 -13.04 5.15
N ARG A 171 -9.33 -12.91 5.94
CA ARG A 171 -9.23 -12.80 7.41
C ARG A 171 -8.57 -14.01 8.05
N HIS A 172 -8.94 -15.23 7.64
CA HIS A 172 -8.35 -16.46 8.17
C HIS A 172 -6.88 -16.64 7.76
N LEU A 173 -6.49 -16.11 6.60
CA LEU A 173 -5.10 -16.13 6.12
C LEU A 173 -4.23 -15.06 6.77
N SER A 174 -4.83 -13.98 7.27
CA SER A 174 -4.09 -12.85 7.82
C SER A 174 -3.10 -13.23 8.94
N PRO A 175 -3.45 -14.08 9.94
CA PRO A 175 -2.49 -14.50 10.96
C PRO A 175 -1.30 -15.31 10.43
N MET A 176 -1.42 -15.87 9.22
CA MET A 176 -0.36 -16.63 8.57
C MET A 176 0.64 -15.73 7.81
N ASP A 177 0.37 -14.42 7.75
CA ASP A 177 1.20 -13.42 7.07
C ASP A 177 1.35 -13.66 5.54
N VAL A 178 0.40 -14.37 4.93
CA VAL A 178 0.44 -14.73 3.50
C VAL A 178 -0.30 -13.70 2.64
N GLY A 179 0.47 -12.79 2.03
CA GLY A 179 -0.02 -11.83 1.03
C GLY A 179 -1.25 -11.02 1.44
N GLN A 180 -1.80 -10.25 0.50
CA GLN A 180 -2.99 -9.41 0.76
C GLN A 180 -4.05 -9.50 -0.34
N THR A 181 -3.82 -10.35 -1.35
CA THR A 181 -4.69 -10.51 -2.52
C THR A 181 -5.06 -11.98 -2.71
N LEU A 182 -6.34 -12.21 -3.00
CA LEU A 182 -6.92 -13.48 -3.35
C LEU A 182 -7.65 -13.34 -4.69
N VAL A 183 -7.58 -14.36 -5.56
CA VAL A 183 -8.37 -14.40 -6.80
C VAL A 183 -9.25 -15.64 -6.79
N VAL A 184 -10.55 -15.43 -6.97
CA VAL A 184 -11.57 -16.47 -6.92
C VAL A 184 -12.43 -16.47 -8.18
N ARG A 185 -13.06 -17.60 -8.45
CA ARG A 185 -14.09 -17.74 -9.48
C ARG A 185 -15.11 -18.78 -9.03
N GLY A 186 -16.36 -18.37 -8.80
CA GLY A 186 -17.46 -19.28 -8.47
C GLY A 186 -17.21 -20.12 -7.23
N GLY A 187 -16.63 -19.51 -6.19
CA GLY A 187 -16.25 -20.18 -4.93
C GLY A 187 -14.91 -20.94 -4.97
N VAL A 188 -14.22 -21.01 -6.11
CA VAL A 188 -12.91 -21.68 -6.22
C VAL A 188 -11.79 -20.65 -6.11
N ILE A 189 -10.84 -20.89 -5.22
CA ILE A 189 -9.60 -20.11 -5.09
C ILE A 189 -8.65 -20.52 -6.21
N LEU A 190 -8.25 -19.57 -7.06
CA LEU A 190 -7.28 -19.81 -8.12
C LEU A 190 -5.87 -19.38 -7.71
N ALA A 191 -5.76 -18.28 -6.97
CA ALA A 191 -4.48 -17.78 -6.49
C ALA A 191 -4.63 -17.04 -5.16
N VAL A 192 -3.64 -17.23 -4.30
CA VAL A 192 -3.34 -16.39 -3.14
C VAL A 192 -2.01 -15.71 -3.44
N GLU A 193 -1.92 -14.40 -3.23
CA GLU A 193 -0.67 -13.65 -3.33
C GLU A 193 0.32 -14.11 -2.27
N ALA A 194 1.59 -14.22 -2.66
CA ALA A 194 2.69 -14.37 -1.73
C ALA A 194 3.79 -13.35 -2.09
N ILE A 195 5.03 -13.80 -2.26
CA ILE A 195 6.18 -12.93 -2.50
C ILE A 195 6.16 -12.26 -3.89
N GLU A 196 5.39 -12.79 -4.84
CA GLU A 196 5.34 -12.32 -6.23
C GLU A 196 4.60 -10.98 -6.40
N GLY A 197 3.74 -10.63 -5.45
CA GLY A 197 2.95 -9.41 -5.47
C GLY A 197 1.64 -9.49 -6.27
N THR A 198 0.77 -8.51 -6.04
CA THR A 198 -0.62 -8.46 -6.52
C THR A 198 -0.76 -8.71 -8.02
N ASN A 199 0.02 -8.04 -8.86
CA ASN A 199 -0.13 -8.14 -10.31
C ASN A 199 0.27 -9.53 -10.85
N ALA A 200 1.36 -10.11 -10.34
CA ALA A 200 1.77 -11.46 -10.73
C ALA A 200 0.77 -12.52 -10.23
N CYS A 201 0.17 -12.33 -9.06
CA CYS A 201 -0.92 -13.15 -8.56
C CYS A 201 -2.16 -13.11 -9.48
N ILE A 202 -2.58 -11.91 -9.93
CA ILE A 202 -3.69 -11.74 -10.86
C ILE A 202 -3.40 -12.42 -12.20
N GLN A 203 -2.20 -12.23 -12.75
CA GLN A 203 -1.79 -12.86 -14.00
C GLN A 203 -1.83 -14.40 -13.89
N ARG A 204 -1.22 -14.95 -12.83
CA ARG A 204 -1.24 -16.39 -12.54
C ARG A 204 -2.66 -16.94 -12.40
N ALA A 205 -3.56 -16.19 -11.77
CA ALA A 205 -4.97 -16.57 -11.69
C ALA A 205 -5.66 -16.57 -13.06
N GLY A 206 -5.32 -15.63 -13.94
CA GLY A 206 -5.76 -15.60 -15.34
C GLY A 206 -5.35 -16.85 -16.11
N GLU A 207 -4.08 -17.22 -16.01
CA GLU A 207 -3.52 -18.44 -16.64
C GLU A 207 -4.25 -19.70 -16.14
N LEU A 208 -4.39 -19.85 -14.81
CA LEU A 208 -5.10 -20.98 -14.21
C LEU A 208 -6.60 -20.99 -14.53
N GLY A 209 -7.23 -19.81 -14.60
CA GLY A 209 -8.64 -19.62 -14.91
C GLY A 209 -8.98 -19.89 -16.37
N SER A 210 -8.02 -19.74 -17.28
CA SER A 210 -8.22 -19.95 -18.73
C SER A 210 -8.47 -21.41 -19.11
N HIS A 211 -8.07 -22.36 -18.26
CA HIS A 211 -8.22 -23.79 -18.49
C HIS A 211 -9.58 -24.31 -17.99
N GLY A 212 -10.48 -24.59 -18.94
CA GLY A 212 -11.75 -25.28 -18.70
C GLY A 212 -12.95 -24.35 -18.47
N LYS A 213 -14.14 -24.84 -18.83
CA LYS A 213 -15.40 -24.18 -18.48
C LYS A 213 -15.64 -24.37 -16.99
N HIS A 214 -15.92 -23.29 -16.27
CA HIS A 214 -16.37 -23.42 -14.88
C HIS A 214 -17.69 -24.23 -14.87
N PRO A 215 -17.82 -25.29 -14.05
CA PRO A 215 -19.00 -26.17 -14.08
C PRO A 215 -20.31 -25.43 -13.76
N LEU A 216 -20.23 -24.30 -13.06
CA LEU A 216 -21.37 -23.43 -12.73
C LEU A 216 -21.55 -22.23 -13.68
N GLY A 217 -20.80 -22.15 -14.80
CA GLY A 217 -20.91 -21.02 -15.75
C GLY A 217 -20.48 -19.67 -15.16
N ALA A 218 -19.60 -19.66 -14.14
CA ALA A 218 -19.15 -18.45 -13.48
C ALA A 218 -18.33 -17.58 -14.45
N ASN A 219 -18.86 -16.39 -14.75
CA ASN A 219 -18.29 -15.47 -15.72
C ASN A 219 -17.25 -14.55 -15.06
N GLY A 220 -15.98 -14.92 -15.23
CA GLY A 220 -14.82 -14.08 -14.96
C GLY A 220 -14.30 -14.11 -13.53
N LEU A 221 -13.10 -13.57 -13.35
CA LEU A 221 -12.38 -13.62 -12.09
C LEU A 221 -12.81 -12.48 -11.15
N VAL A 222 -12.82 -12.77 -9.85
CA VAL A 222 -13.01 -11.78 -8.78
C VAL A 222 -11.70 -11.68 -8.01
N VAL A 223 -11.09 -10.51 -8.03
CA VAL A 223 -9.92 -10.18 -7.21
C VAL A 223 -10.43 -9.58 -5.91
N ILE A 224 -9.92 -10.08 -4.78
CA ILE A 224 -10.17 -9.56 -3.44
C ILE A 224 -8.84 -9.09 -2.88
N LYS A 225 -8.78 -7.86 -2.38
CA LYS A 225 -7.58 -7.29 -1.74
C LYS A 225 -7.94 -6.58 -0.44
N GLY A 226 -7.27 -6.89 0.65
CA GLY A 226 -7.54 -6.30 1.96
C GLY A 226 -6.28 -6.18 2.80
N THR A 227 -6.29 -5.29 3.79
CA THR A 227 -5.15 -5.19 4.71
C THR A 227 -5.13 -6.38 5.67
N LYS A 228 -3.93 -6.82 6.03
CA LYS A 228 -3.76 -7.82 7.10
C LYS A 228 -4.12 -7.21 8.45
N ASP A 229 -4.60 -8.04 9.36
CA ASP A 229 -4.74 -7.73 10.77
C ASP A 229 -3.36 -7.45 11.37
N GLY A 230 -3.21 -6.28 11.99
CA GLY A 230 -1.94 -5.84 12.60
C GLY A 230 -0.92 -5.23 11.63
N GLN A 231 -1.24 -5.10 10.34
CA GLN A 231 -0.44 -4.36 9.36
C GLN A 231 -0.31 -2.89 9.78
N ASP A 232 0.92 -2.36 9.77
CA ASP A 232 1.15 -0.94 10.06
C ASP A 232 0.87 -0.11 8.80
N THR A 233 -0.37 0.40 8.72
CA THR A 233 -0.85 1.18 7.57
C THR A 233 -0.12 2.52 7.37
N ARG A 234 0.75 2.92 8.31
CA ARG A 234 1.60 4.10 8.12
C ARG A 234 2.78 3.83 7.18
N LEU A 235 3.14 2.56 7.02
CA LEU A 235 4.30 2.10 6.25
C LEU A 235 3.92 1.31 5.01
N ASP A 236 2.78 0.62 5.04
CA ASP A 236 2.30 -0.14 3.89
C ASP A 236 0.78 -0.02 3.75
N LEU A 237 0.35 0.64 2.67
CA LEU A 237 -1.05 0.76 2.30
C LEU A 237 -1.29 -0.05 1.02
N PRO A 238 -2.31 -0.93 1.00
CA PRO A 238 -2.72 -1.58 -0.22
C PRO A 238 -3.11 -0.53 -1.26
N THR A 239 -2.67 -0.76 -2.49
CA THR A 239 -2.96 0.12 -3.61
C THR A 239 -3.58 -0.63 -4.78
N ILE A 240 -4.45 0.07 -5.50
CA ILE A 240 -4.91 -0.26 -6.85
C ILE A 240 -4.64 0.93 -7.75
N GLY A 241 -4.14 0.68 -8.96
CA GLY A 241 -3.86 1.72 -9.93
C GLY A 241 -3.94 1.24 -11.37
N PRO A 242 -3.57 2.08 -12.35
CA PRO A 242 -3.71 1.78 -13.78
C PRO A 242 -3.05 0.45 -14.19
N LYS A 243 -1.87 0.15 -13.63
CA LYS A 243 -1.15 -1.09 -13.94
C LYS A 243 -1.92 -2.33 -13.47
N THR A 244 -2.58 -2.26 -12.33
CA THR A 244 -3.41 -3.37 -11.84
C THR A 244 -4.62 -3.59 -12.72
N ILE A 245 -5.22 -2.52 -13.26
CA ILE A 245 -6.37 -2.64 -14.18
C ILE A 245 -5.96 -3.23 -15.53
N GLU A 246 -4.80 -2.83 -16.06
CA GLU A 246 -4.22 -3.42 -17.28
C GLU A 246 -4.08 -4.94 -17.13
N VAL A 247 -3.38 -5.38 -16.06
CA VAL A 247 -3.17 -6.81 -15.78
C VAL A 247 -4.48 -7.54 -15.50
N ALA A 248 -5.42 -6.92 -14.79
CA ALA A 248 -6.73 -7.49 -14.52
C ALA A 248 -7.56 -7.68 -15.79
N SER A 249 -7.48 -6.73 -16.73
CA SER A 249 -8.14 -6.82 -18.03
C SER A 249 -7.59 -7.98 -18.85
N GLU A 250 -6.27 -8.13 -18.92
CA GLU A 250 -5.59 -9.25 -19.60
C GLU A 250 -5.97 -10.60 -18.97
N ALA A 251 -6.08 -10.66 -17.64
CA ALA A 251 -6.49 -11.84 -16.89
C ALA A 251 -8.02 -12.11 -16.90
N GLN A 252 -8.81 -11.34 -17.66
CA GLN A 252 -10.27 -11.47 -17.74
C GLN A 252 -11.00 -11.34 -16.38
N VAL A 253 -10.45 -10.51 -15.50
CA VAL A 253 -11.10 -10.11 -14.25
C VAL A 253 -12.39 -9.36 -14.58
N LYS A 254 -13.41 -9.54 -13.74
CA LYS A 254 -14.70 -8.83 -13.84
C LYS A 254 -15.01 -8.00 -12.61
N VAL A 255 -14.39 -8.32 -11.47
CA VAL A 255 -14.55 -7.54 -10.25
C VAL A 255 -13.21 -7.44 -9.54
N ILE A 256 -12.87 -6.23 -9.09
CA ILE A 256 -11.84 -5.98 -8.10
C ILE A 256 -12.55 -5.44 -6.87
N ALA A 257 -12.56 -6.23 -5.80
CA ALA A 257 -13.08 -5.85 -4.51
C ALA A 257 -11.93 -5.57 -3.55
N VAL A 258 -12.00 -4.44 -2.87
CA VAL A 258 -10.97 -3.97 -1.97
C VAL A 258 -11.53 -3.55 -0.63
N GLU A 259 -10.73 -3.60 0.41
CA GLU A 259 -11.13 -3.07 1.70
C GLU A 259 -11.31 -1.54 1.62
N ALA A 260 -12.52 -1.08 1.94
CA ALA A 260 -12.87 0.32 1.96
C ALA A 260 -12.05 1.08 3.02
N GLU A 261 -11.74 2.34 2.74
CA GLU A 261 -11.03 3.29 3.64
C GLU A 261 -9.59 2.90 4.01
N ARG A 262 -9.15 1.70 3.63
CA ARG A 262 -7.81 1.16 3.86
C ARG A 262 -7.04 0.86 2.57
N THR A 263 -7.68 0.96 1.41
CA THR A 263 -7.04 0.81 0.10
C THR A 263 -6.97 2.15 -0.63
N LEU A 264 -5.80 2.48 -1.19
CA LEU A 264 -5.59 3.68 -2.00
C LEU A 264 -5.85 3.41 -3.49
N LEU A 265 -6.51 4.37 -4.13
CA LEU A 265 -6.74 4.43 -5.57
C LEU A 265 -5.77 5.41 -6.21
N VAL A 266 -4.73 4.87 -6.84
CA VAL A 266 -3.73 5.65 -7.55
C VAL A 266 -4.33 6.15 -8.87
N LYS A 267 -4.19 7.45 -9.17
CA LYS A 267 -4.71 8.09 -10.39
C LYS A 267 -6.20 7.80 -10.61
N ALA A 268 -7.02 8.13 -9.61
CA ALA A 268 -8.44 7.76 -9.50
C ALA A 268 -9.23 7.87 -10.81
N GLU A 269 -9.28 9.05 -11.44
CA GLU A 269 -10.03 9.25 -12.69
C GLU A 269 -9.59 8.30 -13.80
N LYS A 270 -8.27 8.16 -14.00
CA LYS A 270 -7.70 7.25 -15.01
C LYS A 270 -8.03 5.80 -14.68
N THR A 271 -7.85 5.39 -13.43
CA THR A 271 -8.09 4.01 -12.99
C THR A 271 -9.56 3.64 -13.16
N LEU A 272 -10.50 4.51 -12.73
CA LEU A 272 -11.93 4.27 -12.89
C LEU A 272 -12.34 4.20 -14.36
N ARG A 273 -11.83 5.10 -15.20
CA ARG A 273 -12.06 5.02 -16.65
C ARG A 273 -11.57 3.70 -17.25
N MET A 274 -10.37 3.25 -16.88
CA MET A 274 -9.85 1.96 -17.33
C MET A 274 -10.71 0.78 -16.86
N CYS A 275 -11.26 0.84 -15.64
CA CYS A 275 -12.21 -0.18 -15.16
C CYS A 275 -13.47 -0.23 -16.03
N GLU A 276 -14.06 0.93 -16.35
CA GLU A 276 -15.24 1.03 -17.20
C GLU A 276 -14.97 0.49 -18.61
N ASP A 277 -13.86 0.90 -19.22
CA ASP A 277 -13.46 0.49 -20.57
C ASP A 277 -13.18 -1.02 -20.64
N ALA A 278 -12.62 -1.61 -19.58
CA ALA A 278 -12.35 -3.05 -19.47
C ALA A 278 -13.56 -3.89 -19.02
N GLY A 279 -14.67 -3.26 -18.62
CA GLY A 279 -15.83 -3.96 -18.07
C GLY A 279 -15.56 -4.62 -16.71
N ILE A 280 -14.75 -3.98 -15.87
CA ILE A 280 -14.36 -4.44 -14.52
C ILE A 280 -15.10 -3.58 -13.48
N ALA A 281 -15.85 -4.18 -12.57
CA ALA A 281 -16.40 -3.47 -11.43
C ALA A 281 -15.32 -3.26 -10.35
N LEU A 282 -15.15 -2.02 -9.88
CA LEU A 282 -14.34 -1.73 -8.69
C LEU A 282 -15.28 -1.52 -7.49
N VAL A 283 -15.05 -2.24 -6.40
CA VAL A 283 -15.94 -2.25 -5.23
C VAL A 283 -15.12 -2.07 -3.95
N GLY A 284 -15.43 -1.04 -3.16
CA GLY A 284 -14.97 -0.94 -1.78
C GLY A 284 -15.91 -1.70 -0.85
N VAL A 285 -15.37 -2.54 0.02
CA VAL A 285 -16.12 -3.36 0.96
C VAL A 285 -15.70 -2.99 2.37
N ARG A 286 -16.67 -2.64 3.22
CA ARG A 286 -16.45 -2.46 4.64
C ARG A 286 -16.25 -3.82 5.30
N ILE A 287 -15.14 -3.98 6.02
CA ILE A 287 -14.83 -5.18 6.80
C ILE A 287 -14.95 -4.81 8.28
N VAL A 288 -15.78 -5.53 9.02
CA VAL A 288 -15.88 -5.35 10.48
C VAL A 288 -14.76 -6.16 11.14
N ARG A 289 -13.88 -5.52 11.91
CA ARG A 289 -12.79 -6.19 12.63
C ARG A 289 -13.15 -6.40 14.09
N GLU A 290 -12.64 -7.48 14.70
CA GLU A 290 -12.91 -7.80 16.11
C GLU A 290 -12.34 -6.75 17.08
N SER A 291 -11.37 -5.95 16.65
CA SER A 291 -10.85 -4.80 17.40
C SER A 291 -11.84 -3.62 17.48
N GLU A 292 -12.88 -3.59 16.64
CA GLU A 292 -13.86 -2.50 16.58
C GLU A 292 -15.18 -2.86 17.32
N THR A 293 -15.35 -4.12 17.75
CA THR A 293 -16.53 -4.59 18.50
C THR A 293 -16.40 -4.44 20.02
N HIS A 294 -15.28 -3.89 20.53
CA HIS A 294 -15.04 -3.65 21.96
C HIS A 294 -14.89 -2.16 22.32
N GLY A 295 -15.39 -1.26 21.46
CA GLY A 295 -15.43 0.19 21.70
C GLY A 295 -16.77 0.66 22.28
#